data_AF-A0A423DWN2-F1
#
_entry.id   AF-A0A423DWN2-F1
#
_cell.length_a   1.000
_cell.length_b   1.000
_cell.length_c   1.000
_cell.angle_alpha   90.00
_cell.angle_beta   90.00
_cell.angle_gamma   90.00
#
_symmetry.space_group_name_H-M   'P 1'
#
loop_
_entity.id
_entity.type
_entity.pdbx_description
1 polymer ?
#
loop_
_entity_poly.entity_id
_entity_poly.type
_entity_poly.pdbx_seq_one_letter_code
_entity_poly.pdbx_strand_id
1 'polypeptide(L)'
;MRRDSRTKPLRPLIILTLLLLCGSLQAAPKCEDFLGTLGAYPKGIQYQGCHQDIEGQTAPLIATYKVRGAEAAVAEAHLQRTYGMGRLQFFCCMWDSLRHFHRDPNSGINYQVLMASEETLANQRSQWAQIEFFYITVSVDTLEP
;
A
#
# COMPACT_ATOMS: atom_id res chain seq x y z
N MET A 1 68.74 -20.57 13.77
CA MET A 1 68.16 -20.14 12.47
C MET A 1 67.06 -21.14 12.10
N ARG A 2 65.91 -20.63 11.60
CA ARG A 2 64.71 -21.33 11.06
C ARG A 2 63.52 -21.60 12.02
N ARG A 3 62.55 -20.66 11.92
CA ARG A 3 61.09 -20.83 11.64
C ARG A 3 60.67 -22.24 11.22
N ASP A 4 59.45 -22.75 11.36
CA ASP A 4 58.07 -22.29 11.56
C ASP A 4 57.29 -23.62 11.83
N SER A 5 56.12 -23.73 12.43
CA SER A 5 54.86 -23.15 11.98
C SER A 5 53.80 -23.54 13.01
N ARG A 6 53.08 -22.55 13.52
CA ARG A 6 51.90 -22.75 14.36
C ARG A 6 50.71 -22.92 13.42
N THR A 7 50.22 -24.14 13.25
CA THR A 7 48.98 -24.41 12.49
C THR A 7 47.81 -23.74 13.21
N LYS A 8 47.27 -22.67 12.60
CA LYS A 8 46.07 -21.97 13.10
C LYS A 8 44.83 -22.77 12.68
N PRO A 9 43.83 -22.97 13.55
CA PRO A 9 42.60 -23.68 13.21
C PRO A 9 41.75 -22.88 12.22
N LEU A 10 41.79 -23.29 10.96
CA LEU A 10 40.94 -22.84 9.86
C LEU A 10 39.52 -23.44 9.99
N ARG A 11 38.78 -23.09 11.05
CA ARG A 11 37.40 -23.62 11.27
C ARG A 11 36.31 -22.60 11.65
N PRO A 12 36.57 -21.39 12.21
CA PRO A 12 35.46 -20.48 12.54
C PRO A 12 35.00 -19.59 11.37
N LEU A 13 35.80 -19.44 10.31
CA LEU A 13 35.49 -18.49 9.22
C LEU A 13 34.44 -19.00 8.22
N ILE A 14 34.33 -20.33 8.05
CA ILE A 14 33.44 -20.96 7.06
C ILE A 14 31.97 -20.96 7.54
N ILE A 15 31.74 -20.98 8.85
CA ILE A 15 30.39 -20.94 9.44
C ILE A 15 29.78 -19.52 9.34
N LEU A 16 30.61 -18.48 9.43
CA LEU A 16 30.16 -17.08 9.32
C LEU A 16 29.69 -16.72 7.90
N THR A 17 30.28 -17.34 6.87
CA THR A 17 29.89 -17.14 5.47
C THR A 17 28.60 -17.86 5.06
N LEU A 18 28.20 -18.94 5.76
CA LEU A 18 26.96 -19.67 5.42
C LEU A 18 25.69 -19.01 5.98
N LEU A 19 25.80 -18.17 7.01
CA LEU A 19 24.68 -17.48 7.65
C LEU A 19 24.23 -16.19 6.93
N LEU A 20 24.98 -15.74 5.92
CA LEU A 20 24.69 -14.52 5.15
C LEU A 20 23.74 -14.74 3.96
N LEU A 21 23.28 -15.97 3.71
CA LEU A 21 22.36 -16.32 2.62
C LEU A 21 20.93 -16.61 3.08
N CYS A 22 20.45 -15.96 4.15
CA CYS A 22 19.01 -15.92 4.43
C CYS A 22 18.36 -14.86 3.53
N GLY A 23 18.10 -15.22 2.27
CA GLY A 23 17.18 -14.46 1.43
C GLY A 23 15.80 -14.45 2.08
N SER A 24 15.24 -13.28 2.34
CA SER A 24 13.88 -13.11 2.83
C SER A 24 12.90 -13.57 1.75
N LEU A 25 12.35 -14.77 1.87
CA LEU A 25 11.24 -15.23 1.05
C LEU A 25 9.99 -14.43 1.45
N GLN A 26 9.69 -13.37 0.72
CA GLN A 26 8.43 -12.65 0.87
C GLN A 26 7.32 -13.49 0.26
N ALA A 27 6.30 -13.80 1.05
CA ALA A 27 5.11 -14.47 0.55
C ALA A 27 4.41 -13.55 -0.46
N ALA A 28 3.90 -14.12 -1.56
CA ALA A 28 3.12 -13.38 -2.53
C ALA A 28 1.90 -12.73 -1.83
N PRO A 29 1.55 -11.48 -2.18
CA PRO A 29 0.39 -10.80 -1.62
C PRO A 29 -0.88 -11.59 -1.94
N LYS A 30 -1.84 -11.58 -1.01
CA LYS A 30 -3.15 -12.22 -1.18
C LYS A 30 -4.23 -11.16 -1.20
N CYS A 31 -5.39 -11.50 -1.75
CA CYS A 31 -6.51 -10.59 -1.73
C CYS A 31 -7.05 -10.45 -0.30
N GLU A 32 -7.01 -9.25 0.25
CA GLU A 32 -7.40 -8.98 1.63
C GLU A 32 -7.79 -7.50 1.84
N ASP A 33 -8.09 -7.14 3.08
CA ASP A 33 -8.25 -5.74 3.51
C ASP A 33 -6.87 -5.11 3.71
N PHE A 34 -6.31 -4.56 2.64
CA PHE A 34 -4.98 -3.93 2.66
C PHE A 34 -4.86 -2.71 3.59
N LEU A 35 -5.94 -1.96 3.82
CA LEU A 35 -5.88 -0.87 4.79
C LEU A 35 -5.79 -1.46 6.20
N GLY A 36 -6.61 -2.47 6.49
CA GLY A 36 -6.67 -3.13 7.80
C GLY A 36 -5.40 -3.89 8.17
N THR A 37 -4.68 -4.44 7.19
CA THR A 37 -3.41 -5.14 7.42
C THR A 37 -2.27 -4.19 7.79
N LEU A 38 -2.32 -2.95 7.27
CA LEU A 38 -1.35 -1.90 7.57
C LEU A 38 -1.70 -1.11 8.83
N GLY A 39 -2.94 -1.21 9.30
CA GLY A 39 -3.35 -0.72 10.61
C GLY A 39 -4.83 -0.37 10.71
N ALA A 40 -5.24 0.09 11.89
CA ALA A 40 -6.61 0.55 12.08
C ALA A 40 -6.87 1.85 11.30
N TYR A 41 -8.03 1.91 10.64
CA TYR A 41 -8.50 3.08 9.91
C TYR A 41 -9.87 3.55 10.41
N PRO A 42 -10.31 4.78 10.09
CA PRO A 42 -11.57 5.34 10.60
C PRO A 42 -12.80 4.49 10.24
N LYS A 43 -13.75 4.36 11.18
CA LYS A 43 -15.01 3.61 10.98
C LYS A 43 -15.85 4.09 9.79
N GLY A 44 -15.63 5.31 9.31
CA GLY A 44 -16.28 5.86 8.12
C GLY A 44 -15.79 5.24 6.80
N ILE A 45 -14.65 4.55 6.80
CA ILE A 45 -14.15 3.77 5.66
C ILE A 45 -14.71 2.35 5.78
N GLN A 46 -15.44 1.90 4.76
CA GLN A 46 -16.10 0.60 4.74
C GLN A 46 -15.47 -0.29 3.67
N TYR A 47 -14.76 -1.34 4.09
CA TYR A 47 -14.23 -2.34 3.16
C TYR A 47 -15.35 -3.00 2.36
N GLN A 48 -15.22 -3.03 1.04
CA GLN A 48 -16.21 -3.61 0.12
C GLN A 48 -15.77 -4.98 -0.39
N GLY A 49 -14.48 -5.29 -0.33
CA GLY A 49 -13.92 -6.54 -0.80
C GLY A 49 -12.61 -6.34 -1.55
N CYS A 50 -12.04 -7.47 -1.97
CA CYS A 50 -10.86 -7.51 -2.82
C CYS A 50 -11.09 -8.52 -3.94
N HIS A 51 -10.60 -8.18 -5.13
CA HIS A 51 -10.55 -9.10 -6.28
C HIS A 51 -9.22 -8.98 -7.00
N GLN A 52 -8.91 -9.96 -7.85
CA GLN A 52 -7.80 -9.86 -8.78
C GLN A 52 -8.31 -9.40 -10.15
N ASP A 53 -7.73 -8.32 -10.68
CA ASP A 53 -8.00 -7.88 -12.04
C ASP A 53 -7.09 -8.66 -13.01
N ILE A 54 -7.58 -9.81 -13.47
CA ILE A 54 -6.83 -10.72 -14.36
C ILE A 54 -6.60 -10.14 -15.77
N GLU A 55 -7.33 -9.10 -16.15
CA GLU A 55 -7.19 -8.44 -17.45
C GLU A 55 -6.16 -7.30 -17.40
N GLY A 56 -5.84 -6.82 -16.19
CA GLY A 56 -4.77 -5.85 -15.94
C GLY A 56 -3.38 -6.43 -16.24
N GLN A 57 -2.47 -5.58 -16.74
CA GLN A 57 -1.13 -6.00 -17.20
C GLN A 57 -0.32 -6.78 -16.15
N THR A 58 -0.44 -6.40 -14.88
CA THR A 58 0.26 -7.00 -13.73
C THR A 58 -0.62 -7.95 -12.92
N ALA A 59 -1.80 -8.27 -13.43
CA ALA A 59 -2.88 -8.97 -12.75
C ALA A 59 -3.07 -8.51 -11.29
N PRO A 60 -3.25 -7.20 -11.02
CA PRO A 60 -3.16 -6.66 -9.67
C PRO A 60 -4.30 -7.14 -8.78
N LEU A 61 -4.03 -7.26 -7.49
CA LEU A 61 -5.05 -7.39 -6.46
C LEU A 61 -5.58 -6.00 -6.13
N ILE A 62 -6.90 -5.84 -6.12
CA ILE A 62 -7.57 -4.56 -5.93
C ILE A 62 -8.57 -4.67 -4.78
N ALA A 63 -8.26 -4.00 -3.67
CA ALA A 63 -9.16 -3.79 -2.55
C ALA A 63 -9.92 -2.47 -2.73
N THR A 64 -11.24 -2.51 -2.53
CA THR A 64 -12.11 -1.33 -2.64
C THR A 64 -12.77 -1.00 -1.31
N TYR A 65 -12.91 0.30 -1.06
CA TYR A 65 -13.54 0.82 0.15
C TYR A 65 -14.50 1.94 -0.22
N LYS A 66 -15.55 2.08 0.58
CA LYS A 66 -16.61 3.07 0.40
C LYS A 66 -16.62 4.01 1.59
N VAL A 67 -16.74 5.31 1.32
CA VAL A 67 -16.72 6.37 2.32
C VAL A 67 -17.89 7.31 2.04
N ARG A 68 -18.74 7.58 3.04
CA ARG A 68 -19.79 8.61 2.87
C ARG A 68 -19.14 9.99 2.72
N GLY A 69 -19.70 10.86 1.90
CA GLY A 69 -19.13 12.21 1.69
C GLY A 69 -18.93 13.02 2.99
N ALA A 70 -19.80 12.82 3.99
CA ALA A 70 -19.66 13.42 5.32
C ALA A 70 -18.37 12.99 6.07
N GLU A 71 -17.82 11.82 5.75
CA GLU A 71 -16.61 11.25 6.37
C GLU A 71 -15.36 11.41 5.47
N ALA A 72 -15.50 11.98 4.27
CA ALA A 72 -14.43 12.03 3.27
C ALA A 72 -13.19 12.82 3.75
N ALA A 73 -13.38 13.89 4.52
CA ALA A 73 -12.28 14.66 5.11
C ALA A 73 -11.47 13.85 6.13
N VAL A 74 -12.14 13.01 6.91
CA VAL A 74 -11.50 12.12 7.90
C VAL A 74 -10.72 11.02 7.18
N ALA A 75 -11.31 10.42 6.14
CA ALA A 75 -10.66 9.41 5.32
C ALA A 75 -9.42 9.97 4.59
N GLU A 76 -9.54 11.12 3.93
CA GLU A 76 -8.41 11.78 3.27
C GLU A 76 -7.26 12.06 4.26
N ALA A 77 -7.58 12.62 5.43
CA ALA A 77 -6.56 12.93 6.45
C ALA A 77 -5.89 11.68 7.03
N HIS A 78 -6.60 10.55 7.07
CA HIS A 78 -5.99 9.27 7.41
C HIS A 78 -5.03 8.81 6.30
N LEU A 79 -5.48 8.83 5.05
CA LEU A 79 -4.67 8.37 3.92
C LEU A 79 -3.41 9.22 3.71
N GLN A 80 -3.50 10.53 3.95
CA GLN A 80 -2.35 11.43 3.97
C GLN A 80 -1.31 11.01 5.02
N ARG A 81 -1.74 10.75 6.25
CA ARG A 81 -0.83 10.44 7.36
C ARG A 81 -0.22 9.05 7.25
N THR A 82 -1.00 8.06 6.85
CA THR A 82 -0.56 6.66 6.81
C THR A 82 0.22 6.35 5.55
N TYR A 83 -0.25 6.84 4.40
CA TYR A 83 0.31 6.46 3.10
C TYR A 83 1.13 7.55 2.44
N GLY A 84 0.97 8.82 2.84
CA GLY A 84 1.57 9.96 2.14
C GLY A 84 0.75 10.46 0.94
N MET A 85 -0.50 9.98 0.81
CA MET A 85 -1.42 10.35 -0.28
C MET A 85 -1.58 11.87 -0.38
N GLY A 86 -1.69 12.40 -1.60
CA GLY A 86 -1.97 13.82 -1.82
C GLY A 86 -3.35 14.27 -1.33
N ARG A 87 -3.58 15.58 -1.32
CA ARG A 87 -4.93 16.15 -1.16
C ARG A 87 -5.75 15.92 -2.41
N LEU A 88 -7.03 15.59 -2.23
CA LEU A 88 -7.98 15.50 -3.33
C LEU A 88 -8.12 16.87 -4.00
N GLN A 89 -8.09 16.84 -5.32
CA GLN A 89 -8.28 17.98 -6.21
C GLN A 89 -9.57 17.76 -7.01
N PHE A 90 -10.30 18.84 -7.26
CA PHE A 90 -11.49 18.78 -8.10
C PHE A 90 -11.07 18.99 -9.56
N PHE A 91 -11.27 17.99 -10.41
CA PHE A 91 -11.08 18.09 -11.86
C PHE A 91 -12.28 17.51 -12.59
N CYS A 92 -12.72 18.16 -13.67
CA CYS A 92 -13.69 17.61 -14.63
C CYS A 92 -14.97 16.98 -14.02
N CYS A 93 -15.44 17.46 -12.87
CA CYS A 93 -16.62 16.96 -12.14
C CYS A 93 -16.37 15.84 -11.13
N MET A 94 -15.13 15.58 -10.72
CA MET A 94 -14.84 14.63 -9.64
C MET A 94 -13.73 15.15 -8.73
N TRP A 95 -13.72 14.67 -7.50
CA TRP A 95 -12.59 14.79 -6.59
C TRP A 95 -11.69 13.57 -6.74
N ASP A 96 -10.38 13.78 -6.75
CA ASP A 96 -9.42 12.71 -6.97
C ASP A 96 -8.07 13.07 -6.32
N SER A 97 -7.41 12.11 -5.69
CA SER A 97 -6.12 12.29 -5.01
C SER A 97 -4.91 12.22 -5.94
N LEU A 98 -5.12 11.83 -7.20
CA LEU A 98 -4.19 11.15 -8.07
C LEU A 98 -3.68 9.84 -7.45
N ARG A 99 -3.15 8.97 -8.30
CA ARG A 99 -2.54 7.72 -7.86
C ARG A 99 -1.29 8.01 -7.04
N HIS A 100 -1.26 7.50 -5.81
CA HIS A 100 -0.11 7.59 -4.93
C HIS A 100 0.54 6.21 -4.74
N PHE A 101 1.88 6.16 -4.74
CA PHE A 101 2.63 4.93 -4.52
C PHE A 101 3.21 4.94 -3.11
N HIS A 102 2.86 3.93 -2.31
CA HIS A 102 3.33 3.75 -0.96
C HIS A 102 4.08 2.41 -0.86
N ARG A 103 5.32 2.43 -0.39
CA ARG A 103 6.08 1.22 -0.10
C ARG A 103 6.05 0.93 1.39
N ASP A 104 5.45 -0.19 1.79
CA ASP A 104 5.44 -0.58 3.20
C ASP A 104 6.87 -0.96 3.63
N PRO A 105 7.43 -0.28 4.66
CA PRO A 105 8.79 -0.57 5.11
C PRO A 105 8.95 -1.97 5.73
N ASN A 106 7.86 -2.59 6.20
CA ASN A 106 7.92 -3.89 6.86
C ASN A 106 7.90 -5.04 5.86
N SER A 107 6.91 -5.07 4.97
CA SER A 107 6.75 -6.12 3.96
C SER A 107 7.47 -5.82 2.65
N GLY A 108 7.91 -4.59 2.41
CA GLY A 108 8.53 -4.17 1.13
C GLY A 108 7.56 -4.07 -0.04
N ILE A 109 6.27 -4.38 0.17
CA ILE A 109 5.21 -4.35 -0.85
C ILE A 109 4.95 -2.91 -1.29
N ASN A 110 4.76 -2.72 -2.60
CA ASN A 110 4.34 -1.45 -3.19
C ASN A 110 2.83 -1.44 -3.35
N TYR A 111 2.17 -0.51 -2.68
CA TYR A 111 0.75 -0.24 -2.77
C TYR A 111 0.51 0.97 -3.66
N GLN A 112 -0.49 0.88 -4.53
CA GLN A 112 -1.03 2.05 -5.23
C GLN A 112 -2.34 2.44 -4.54
N VAL A 113 -2.39 3.64 -4.00
CA VAL A 113 -3.54 4.17 -3.25
C VAL A 113 -4.16 5.31 -4.04
N LEU A 114 -5.48 5.26 -4.20
CA LEU A 114 -6.29 6.29 -4.84
C LEU A 114 -7.54 6.53 -3.99
N MET A 115 -7.93 7.80 -3.84
CA MET A 115 -9.24 8.17 -3.33
C MET A 115 -9.92 9.12 -4.33
N ALA A 116 -11.15 8.80 -4.71
CA ALA A 116 -11.93 9.61 -5.65
C ALA A 116 -13.41 9.69 -5.25
N SER A 117 -14.11 10.73 -5.70
CA SER A 117 -15.58 10.81 -5.59
C SER A 117 -16.26 10.18 -6.80
N GLU A 118 -17.57 9.97 -6.66
CA GLU A 118 -18.46 9.90 -7.82
C GLU A 118 -18.45 11.23 -8.60
N GLU A 119 -19.00 11.23 -9.81
CA GLU A 119 -19.26 12.47 -10.54
C GLU A 119 -20.18 13.38 -9.71
N THR A 120 -19.82 14.65 -9.63
CA THR A 120 -20.50 15.62 -8.77
C THR A 120 -20.28 17.06 -9.22
N LEU A 121 -21.28 17.90 -8.93
CA LEU A 121 -21.18 19.36 -9.05
C LEU A 121 -20.64 20.03 -7.78
N ALA A 122 -20.50 19.28 -6.67
CA ALA A 122 -20.00 19.77 -5.40
C ALA A 122 -18.48 20.01 -5.47
N ASN A 123 -18.08 21.15 -6.03
CA ASN A 123 -16.68 21.50 -6.31
C ASN A 123 -15.94 22.18 -5.15
N GLN A 124 -16.57 22.33 -3.98
CA GLN A 124 -15.94 22.81 -2.76
C GLN A 124 -15.91 21.74 -1.67
N ARG A 125 -14.84 21.73 -0.85
CA ARG A 125 -14.68 20.79 0.27
C ARG A 125 -15.79 20.91 1.32
N SER A 126 -16.32 22.11 1.52
CA SER A 126 -17.47 22.37 2.39
C SER A 126 -18.75 21.67 1.93
N GLN A 127 -18.82 21.24 0.66
CA GLN A 127 -19.96 20.56 0.07
C GLN A 127 -19.83 19.03 0.08
N TRP A 128 -18.73 18.47 0.60
CA TRP A 128 -18.47 17.02 0.54
C TRP A 128 -19.59 16.18 1.17
N ALA A 129 -20.28 16.70 2.19
CA ALA A 129 -21.44 16.01 2.78
C ALA A 129 -22.63 15.83 1.82
N GLN A 130 -22.65 16.52 0.68
CA GLN A 130 -23.68 16.40 -0.37
C GLN A 130 -23.34 15.30 -1.39
N ILE A 131 -22.08 14.87 -1.44
CA ILE A 131 -21.62 13.78 -2.28
C ILE A 131 -21.98 12.48 -1.56
N GLU A 132 -22.65 11.55 -2.24
CA GLU A 132 -23.10 10.33 -1.60
C GLU A 132 -21.88 9.50 -1.13
N PHE A 133 -20.97 9.21 -2.07
CA PHE A 133 -19.79 8.42 -1.77
C PHE A 133 -18.50 8.92 -2.41
N PHE A 134 -17.43 8.61 -1.68
CA PHE A 134 -16.07 8.51 -2.18
C PHE A 134 -15.66 7.04 -2.13
N TYR A 135 -14.78 6.67 -3.04
CA TYR A 135 -14.19 5.35 -3.12
C TYR A 135 -12.69 5.45 -2.90
N ILE A 136 -12.17 4.48 -2.16
CA ILE A 136 -10.73 4.27 -2.04
C ILE A 136 -10.42 2.97 -2.75
N THR A 137 -9.35 2.98 -3.55
CA THR A 137 -8.81 1.81 -4.21
C THR A 137 -7.38 1.62 -3.76
N VAL A 138 -7.06 0.43 -3.28
CA VAL A 138 -5.69 0.03 -2.95
C VAL A 138 -5.35 -1.17 -3.82
N SER A 139 -4.31 -1.04 -4.65
CA SER A 139 -3.85 -2.13 -5.51
C SER A 139 -2.42 -2.55 -5.26
N VAL A 140 -2.17 -3.85 -5.43
CA VAL A 140 -0.85 -4.48 -5.33
C VAL A 140 -0.63 -5.36 -6.55
N ASP A 141 0.47 -5.15 -7.25
CA ASP A 141 0.84 -5.95 -8.42
C ASP A 141 1.23 -7.38 -7.98
N THR A 142 0.78 -8.40 -8.72
CA THR A 142 1.10 -9.81 -8.42
C THR A 142 2.24 -10.36 -9.27
N LEU A 143 2.55 -9.67 -10.36
CA LEU A 143 3.65 -9.97 -11.26
C LEU A 143 4.67 -8.82 -11.18
N GLU A 144 5.96 -9.16 -11.16
CA GLU A 144 7.01 -8.14 -11.31
C GLU A 144 6.92 -7.53 -12.71
N PRO A 145 7.02 -6.19 -12.85
CA PRO A 145 6.98 -5.51 -14.15
C PRO A 145 8.21 -5.76 -15.03
#